data_AF-A0A9E5UTL2-F1
#
_entry.id   AF-A0A9E5UTL2-F1
#
_cell.length_a   1.000
_cell.length_b   1.000
_cell.length_c   1.000
_cell.angle_alpha   90.00
_cell.angle_beta   90.00
_cell.angle_gamma   90.00
#
_symmetry.space_group_name_H-M   'P 1'
#
loop_
_entity.id
_entity.type
_entity.pdbx_description
1 polymer ?
#
loop_
_entity_poly.entity_id
_entity_poly.type
_entity_poly.pdbx_seq_one_letter_code
_entity_poly.pdbx_strand_id
1 'polypeptide(L)' 'MDEPTRGIDIQAKEQIFDLIRRLSEHGLAVLFVSSEIEEVLDVADRILVMNQGRIHSEVRAAEVSLEKLLALTMEEPPQ' A
#
# COMPACT_ATOMS: atom_id res chain seq x y z
N MET A 1 25.61 8.73 -0.79
CA MET A 1 24.90 8.20 -1.97
C MET A 1 23.49 8.01 -1.49
N ASP A 2 22.66 9.02 -1.68
CA ASP A 2 21.33 9.12 -1.12
C ASP A 2 20.32 8.72 -2.21
N GLU A 3 19.67 7.59 -1.96
CA GLU A 3 18.47 7.06 -2.63
C GLU A 3 18.58 6.61 -4.11
N PRO A 4 18.50 5.29 -4.39
CA PRO A 4 18.52 4.73 -5.75
C PRO A 4 17.19 4.88 -6.53
N THR A 5 16.18 5.55 -5.97
CA THR A 5 14.85 5.74 -6.57
C THR A 5 14.67 7.08 -7.29
N ARG A 6 15.66 8.00 -7.21
CA ARG A 6 15.71 9.20 -8.05
C ARG A 6 15.97 8.79 -9.51
N GLY A 7 14.92 8.41 -10.22
CA GLY A 7 15.01 7.90 -11.59
C GLY A 7 13.93 6.91 -12.02
N ILE A 8 13.03 6.48 -11.13
CA ILE A 8 11.76 5.89 -11.60
C ILE A 8 10.84 7.06 -11.91
N ASP A 9 10.64 7.30 -13.20
CA ASP A 9 9.71 8.29 -13.74
C ASP A 9 8.34 8.07 -13.06
N ILE A 10 7.71 9.13 -12.53
CA ILE A 10 6.35 9.06 -11.96
C ILE A 10 5.42 8.34 -12.94
N GLN A 11 5.65 8.55 -14.23
CA GLN A 11 4.95 7.90 -15.33
C GLN A 11 5.12 6.37 -15.38
N ALA A 12 6.29 5.83 -15.02
CA ALA A 12 6.53 4.39 -14.97
C ALA A 12 5.83 3.72 -13.78
N LYS A 13 5.74 4.43 -12.64
CA LYS A 13 4.99 3.97 -11.46
C LYS A 13 3.49 3.86 -11.75
N GLU A 14 2.92 4.89 -12.37
CA GLU A 14 1.51 4.88 -12.82
C GLU A 14 1.23 3.71 -13.76
N GLN A 15 2.14 3.39 -14.69
CA GLN A 15 1.98 2.22 -15.58
C GLN A 15 1.94 0.88 -14.81
N ILE A 16 2.71 0.76 -13.73
CA ILE A 16 2.67 -0.43 -12.87
C ILE A 16 1.34 -0.50 -12.13
N PHE A 17 0.85 0.62 -11.60
CA PHE A 17 -0.43 0.68 -10.89
C PHE A 17 -1.60 0.34 -11.80
N ASP A 18 -1.61 0.89 -13.01
CA ASP A 18 -2.58 0.55 -14.04
C ASP A 18 -2.55 -0.93 -14.40
N LEU A 19 -1.37 -1.53 -14.50
CA LEU A 19 -1.24 -2.97 -14.75
C LEU A 19 -1.82 -3.78 -13.59
N ILE A 20 -1.50 -3.42 -12.33
CA ILE A 20 -2.02 -4.10 -11.14
C ILE A 20 -3.55 -4.02 -11.10
N ARG A 21 -4.13 -2.83 -11.30
CA ARG A 21 -5.58 -2.62 -11.34
C ARG A 21 -6.23 -3.49 -12.42
N ARG A 22 -5.68 -3.49 -13.64
CA ARG A 22 -6.19 -4.34 -14.73
C ARG A 22 -6.14 -5.82 -14.37
N LEU A 23 -5.05 -6.31 -13.79
CA LEU A 23 -4.95 -7.71 -13.38
C LEU A 23 -6.02 -8.05 -12.32
N SER A 24 -6.23 -7.16 -11.34
CA SER A 24 -7.29 -7.30 -10.33
C SER A 24 -8.69 -7.34 -10.96
N GLU A 25 -8.99 -6.44 -11.89
CA GLU A 25 -10.28 -6.39 -12.62
C GLU A 25 -10.57 -7.66 -13.41
N HIS A 26 -9.54 -8.40 -13.85
CA HIS A 26 -9.69 -9.71 -14.52
C HIS A 26 -9.86 -10.88 -13.54
N GLY A 27 -10.03 -10.60 -12.24
CA GLY A 27 -10.27 -11.58 -11.19
C GLY A 27 -9.00 -12.22 -10.62
N LEU A 28 -7.81 -11.66 -10.90
CA LEU A 28 -6.55 -12.14 -10.32
C LEU A 28 -6.30 -11.45 -8.98
N ALA A 29 -5.94 -12.24 -7.97
CA ALA A 29 -5.47 -11.68 -6.70
C ALA A 29 -4.03 -11.14 -6.87
N VAL A 30 -3.82 -9.88 -6.50
CA VAL A 30 -2.49 -9.23 -6.49
C VAL A 30 -2.11 -8.90 -5.05
N LEU A 31 -0.92 -9.34 -4.62
CA LEU A 31 -0.31 -8.90 -3.37
C LEU A 31 0.70 -7.79 -3.66
N PHE A 32 0.36 -6.57 -3.28
CA PHE A 32 1.24 -5.42 -3.37
C PHE A 32 1.80 -5.08 -1.98
N VAL A 33 3.11 -4.89 -1.90
CA VAL A 33 3.80 -4.57 -0.64
C VAL A 33 4.58 -3.28 -0.86
N SER A 34 4.24 -2.25 -0.09
CA SER A 34 4.93 -0.97 -0.09
C SER A 34 4.97 -0.39 1.32
N SER A 35 6.03 0.37 1.61
CA SER A 35 6.13 1.22 2.80
C SER A 35 5.56 2.63 2.56
N GLU A 36 5.27 2.98 1.30
CA GLU A 36 4.71 4.27 0.92
C GLU A 36 3.18 4.20 0.99
N ILE A 37 2.63 4.87 1.98
CA ILE A 37 1.21 4.75 2.34
C ILE A 37 0.29 5.26 1.22
N GLU A 38 0.71 6.30 0.50
CA GLU A 38 -0.03 6.85 -0.64
C GLU A 38 -0.18 5.82 -1.77
N GLU A 39 0.84 4.99 -2.01
CA GLU A 39 0.79 3.95 -3.04
C GLU A 39 -0.23 2.86 -2.70
N VAL A 40 -0.23 2.45 -1.44
CA VAL A 40 -1.12 1.38 -0.97
C VAL A 40 -2.57 1.86 -0.98
N LEU A 41 -2.83 3.11 -0.60
CA LEU A 41 -4.15 3.74 -0.69
C LEU A 41 -4.67 3.85 -2.13
N ASP A 42 -3.79 4.11 -3.10
CA ASP A 42 -4.18 4.33 -4.49
C ASP A 42 -4.47 3.02 -5.26
N VAL A 43 -3.88 1.90 -4.84
CA VAL A 43 -3.92 0.63 -5.60
C VAL A 43 -4.71 -0.47 -4.92
N ALA A 44 -4.77 -0.51 -3.59
CA ALA A 44 -5.30 -1.66 -2.87
C ALA A 44 -6.82 -1.56 -2.62
N ASP A 45 -7.51 -2.70 -2.65
CA ASP A 45 -8.88 -2.81 -2.12
C ASP A 45 -8.88 -2.98 -0.59
N ARG A 46 -7.90 -3.75 -0.09
CA ARG A 46 -7.70 -4.11 1.32
C ARG A 46 -6.24 -3.88 1.70
N ILE A 47 -6.04 -3.32 2.89
CA ILE A 47 -4.72 -2.95 3.41
C ILE A 47 -4.51 -3.69 4.72
N LEU A 48 -3.39 -4.42 4.79
CA LEU A 48 -2.94 -5.10 6.00
C LEU A 48 -1.71 -4.36 6.53
N VAL A 49 -1.84 -3.76 7.71
CA VAL A 49 -0.70 -3.13 8.39
C VAL A 49 0.01 -4.21 9.19
N MET A 50 1.31 -4.37 8.93
CA MET A 50 2.14 -5.37 9.60
C MET A 50 3.17 -4.70 10.50
N ASN A 51 3.30 -5.21 11.73
CA ASN A 51 4.30 -4.78 12.70
C ASN A 51 4.93 -6.03 13.34
N GLN A 52 6.27 -6.12 13.35
CA GLN A 52 7.02 -7.25 13.92
C GLN A 52 6.56 -8.64 13.43
N GLY A 53 6.22 -8.77 12.14
CA GLY A 53 5.77 -10.03 11.55
C GLY A 53 4.34 -10.44 11.92
N ARG A 54 3.56 -9.55 12.53
CA ARG A 54 2.14 -9.75 12.84
C ARG A 54 1.30 -8.70 12.12
N ILE A 55 0.13 -9.11 11.65
CA ILE A 55 -0.88 -8.16 11.16
C ILE A 55 -1.44 -7.42 12.37
N HIS A 56 -1.17 -6.12 12.43
CA HIS A 56 -1.66 -5.22 13.47
C HIS A 56 -3.10 -4.79 13.16
N SER A 57 -3.38 -4.41 11.92
CA SER A 57 -4.72 -3.98 11.50
C SER A 57 -5.03 -4.36 10.06
N GLU A 58 -6.32 -4.47 9.78
CA GLU A 58 -6.88 -4.65 8.44
C GLU A 58 -7.93 -3.58 8.18
N VAL A 59 -7.82 -2.89 7.05
CA VAL A 59 -8.79 -1.86 6.63
C VAL A 59 -9.09 -1.98 5.14
N ARG A 60 -10.26 -1.49 4.72
CA ARG A 60 -10.54 -1.25 3.30
C ARG A 60 -10.00 0.11 2.90
N ALA A 61 -9.34 0.21 1.75
CA ALA A 61 -8.82 1.49 1.27
C ALA A 61 -9.93 2.54 1.10
N ALA A 62 -11.12 2.12 0.67
CA ALA A 62 -12.29 2.98 0.51
C ALA A 62 -12.87 3.53 1.84
N GLU A 63 -12.48 2.98 2.99
CA GLU A 63 -13.05 3.33 4.30
C GLU A 63 -12.05 4.05 5.22
N VAL A 64 -10.82 4.31 4.75
CA VAL A 64 -9.72 4.87 5.56
C VAL A 64 -9.13 6.12 4.88
N SER A 65 -8.83 7.17 5.67
CA SER A 65 -8.09 8.32 5.16
C SER A 65 -6.58 8.09 5.29
N LEU A 66 -5.79 8.85 4.55
CA LEU A 66 -4.33 8.87 4.67
C LEU A 66 -3.88 9.07 6.12
N GLU A 67 -4.46 10.05 6.83
CA GLU A 67 -4.07 10.32 8.22
C GLU A 67 -4.40 9.16 9.16
N LYS A 68 -5.57 8.52 8.96
CA LYS A 68 -5.95 7.35 9.76
C LYS A 68 -5.05 6.16 9.50
N LEU A 69 -4.70 5.92 8.23
CA LEU A 69 -3.81 4.81 7.88
C LEU A 69 -2.39 5.05 8.43
N LEU A 70 -1.89 6.28 8.36
CA LEU A 70 -0.64 6.69 9.02
C LEU A 70 -0.68 6.43 10.53
N ALA A 71 -1.76 6.79 11.21
CA ALA A 71 -1.87 6.53 12.65
C ALA A 71 -1.77 5.02 12.97
N LEU A 72 -2.42 4.17 12.17
CA LEU A 72 -2.36 2.71 12.34
C LEU A 72 -0.96 2.11 12.16
N THR A 73 -0.05 2.77 11.43
CA THR A 73 1.34 2.29 11.31
C THR A 73 2.21 2.68 12.50
N MET A 74 1.78 3.68 13.26
CA MET A 74 2.48 4.19 14.46
C MET A 74 1.98 3.56 15.76
N GLU A 75 0.79 2.96 15.75
CA GLU A 75 0.23 2.27 16.91
C GLU A 75 0.97 0.94 17.17
N GLU A 76 1.35 0.71 18.42
CA GLU A 76 1.86 -0.59 18.86
C GLU A 76 0.70 -1.57 18.99
N PRO A 77 0.86 -2.83 18.55
CA PRO A 77 -0.15 -3.85 18.79
C PRO A 77 -0.40 -4.01 20.30
N PRO A 78 -1.67 -4.20 20.73
CA PRO A 78 -1.96 -4.52 22.12
C PRO A 78 -1.20 -5.80 22.53
N GLN A 79 -0.52 -5.73 23.69
CA GLN A 79 0.24 -6.86 24.27
C GLN A 79 -0.64 -8.02 24.67
#